data_AF-A0A4Y2MI29-F1
#
_entry.id   AF-A0A4Y2MI29-F1
#
_cell.length_a   1.000
_cell.length_b   1.000
_cell.length_c   1.000
_cell.angle_alpha   90.00
_cell.angle_beta   90.00
_cell.angle_gamma   90.00
#
_symmetry.space_group_name_H-M   'P 1'
#
loop_
_entity.id
_entity.type
_entity.pdbx_description
1 polymer ?
#
loop_
_entity_poly.entity_id
_entity_poly.type
_entity_poly.pdbx_seq_one_letter_code
_entity_poly.pdbx_strand_id
1 'polypeptide(L)'
;MAEELHSSKKERFLIREIEHQITGSTLPSNGQDFAVLFCNIREVNLTVNERENLAIRECIIFWQRARLPTKSLPDCMRKLANVYQVWRDLQKNAKKLQDVFKRRQQEFISNLDNLFDIAHAVVLQLMKIEEDRMFLQRQREAGRPGHLGGVNRKRTGK
;
A
#
# COMPACT_ATOMS: atom_id res chain seq x y z
N MET A 1 -22.49 -28.97 17.41
CA MET A 1 -21.80 -27.67 17.32
C MET A 1 -21.43 -27.48 15.87
N ALA A 2 -22.18 -26.65 15.16
CA ALA A 2 -21.95 -26.36 13.76
C ALA A 2 -20.97 -25.19 13.68
N GLU A 3 -19.71 -25.47 13.39
CA GLU A 3 -18.81 -24.44 12.89
C GLU A 3 -19.20 -24.17 11.44
N GLU A 4 -20.03 -23.15 11.25
CA GLU A 4 -20.29 -22.59 9.93
C GLU A 4 -19.01 -21.97 9.37
N LEU A 5 -18.22 -22.80 8.68
CA LEU A 5 -17.24 -22.38 7.68
C LEU A 5 -17.96 -21.85 6.42
N HIS A 6 -18.90 -20.93 6.60
CA HIS A 6 -19.59 -20.29 5.49
C HIS A 6 -18.79 -19.03 5.08
N SER A 7 -18.34 -18.99 3.81
CA SER A 7 -17.87 -17.78 3.08
C SER A 7 -16.37 -17.41 3.03
N SER A 8 -15.42 -18.25 3.46
CA SER A 8 -13.99 -17.81 3.41
C SER A 8 -13.39 -17.67 1.99
N LYS A 9 -13.92 -18.38 0.98
CA LYS A 9 -13.34 -18.39 -0.40
C LYS A 9 -13.80 -17.22 -1.30
N LYS A 10 -14.94 -16.57 -1.01
CA LYS A 10 -15.44 -15.42 -1.80
C LYS A 10 -14.83 -14.09 -1.37
N GLU A 11 -14.35 -13.99 -0.12
CA GLU A 11 -13.88 -12.74 0.48
C GLU A 11 -12.43 -12.38 0.11
N ARG A 12 -11.61 -13.34 -0.35
CA ARG A 12 -10.18 -13.14 -0.65
C ARG A 12 -9.86 -13.12 -2.15
N PHE A 13 -10.74 -12.55 -2.96
CA PHE A 13 -10.46 -12.43 -4.40
C PHE A 13 -9.19 -11.59 -4.60
N LEU A 14 -8.11 -12.17 -5.15
CA LEU A 14 -6.82 -11.53 -5.43
C LEU A 14 -6.03 -10.96 -4.23
N ILE A 15 -6.51 -11.12 -2.99
CA ILE A 15 -5.80 -10.66 -1.78
C ILE A 15 -5.05 -11.85 -1.21
N ARG A 16 -3.72 -11.74 -1.14
CA ARG A 16 -2.85 -12.83 -0.66
C ARG A 16 -3.08 -13.08 0.83
N GLU A 17 -2.83 -12.06 1.65
CA GLU A 17 -2.96 -12.11 3.11
C GLU A 17 -3.58 -10.80 3.62
N ILE A 18 -4.42 -10.90 4.66
CA ILE A 18 -5.00 -9.74 5.34
C ILE A 18 -4.15 -9.51 6.58
N GLU A 19 -3.41 -8.40 6.61
CA GLU A 19 -2.66 -7.95 7.78
C GLU A 19 -3.38 -6.78 8.44
N HIS A 20 -3.32 -6.72 9.77
CA HIS A 20 -3.93 -5.66 10.58
C HIS A 20 -3.09 -4.37 10.60
N GLN A 21 -1.83 -4.46 10.16
CA GLN A 21 -0.88 -3.36 10.15
C GLN A 21 0.15 -3.60 9.04
N ILE A 22 0.75 -2.53 8.54
CA ILE A 22 1.86 -2.55 7.60
C ILE A 22 3.13 -2.95 8.37
N THR A 23 3.75 -4.05 7.95
CA THR A 23 4.96 -4.59 8.56
C THR A 23 6.17 -4.51 7.64
N GLY A 24 7.36 -4.75 8.20
CA GLY A 24 8.61 -4.85 7.44
C GLY A 24 9.51 -3.62 7.50
N SER A 25 10.56 -3.65 6.69
CA SER A 25 11.61 -2.63 6.66
C SER A 25 11.74 -1.93 5.31
N THR A 26 10.83 -2.14 4.36
CA THR A 26 10.76 -1.39 3.09
C THR A 26 9.67 -0.31 3.16
N LEU A 27 9.56 0.55 2.14
CA LEU A 27 8.36 1.36 1.98
C LEU A 27 7.15 0.46 1.64
N PRO A 28 5.93 0.85 2.03
CA PRO A 28 4.73 0.02 1.86
C PRO A 28 4.45 -0.30 0.38
N SER A 29 4.03 -1.53 0.09
CA SER A 29 3.50 -1.88 -1.24
C SER A 29 2.02 -1.57 -1.37
N ASN A 30 1.53 -1.51 -2.62
CA ASN A 30 0.10 -1.45 -2.89
C ASN A 30 -0.66 -2.56 -2.14
N GLY A 31 -0.11 -3.77 -2.11
CA GLY A 31 -0.70 -4.92 -1.42
C GLY A 31 -0.78 -4.76 0.10
N GLN A 32 0.22 -4.17 0.75
CA GLN A 32 0.23 -3.97 2.21
C GLN A 32 -0.80 -2.92 2.63
N ASP A 33 -0.79 -1.74 1.97
CA ASP A 33 -1.80 -0.69 2.20
C ASP A 33 -3.22 -1.21 1.94
N PHE A 34 -3.36 -2.02 0.89
CA PHE A 34 -4.63 -2.65 0.54
C PHE A 34 -5.08 -3.67 1.59
N ALA A 35 -4.17 -4.51 2.10
CA ALA A 35 -4.48 -5.50 3.12
C ALA A 35 -5.00 -4.85 4.42
N VAL A 36 -4.36 -3.77 4.87
CA VAL A 36 -4.80 -3.01 6.05
C VAL A 36 -6.17 -2.38 5.83
N LEU A 37 -6.44 -1.81 4.65
CA LEU A 37 -7.77 -1.32 4.33
C LEU A 37 -8.83 -2.43 4.43
N PHE A 38 -8.53 -3.63 3.93
CA PHE A 38 -9.43 -4.78 4.03
C PHE A 38 -9.68 -5.21 5.47
N CYS A 39 -8.62 -5.23 6.29
CA CYS A 39 -8.75 -5.50 7.71
C CYS A 39 -9.69 -4.49 8.37
N ASN A 40 -9.45 -3.20 8.14
CA ASN A 40 -10.28 -2.11 8.65
C ASN A 40 -11.75 -2.22 8.18
N ILE A 41 -11.98 -2.64 6.94
CA ILE A 41 -13.34 -2.84 6.40
C ILE A 41 -14.10 -3.96 7.14
N ARG A 42 -13.41 -5.01 7.57
CA ARG A 42 -14.00 -6.18 8.22
C ARG A 42 -14.16 -5.98 9.72
N GLU A 43 -13.20 -5.33 10.37
CA GLU A 43 -13.06 -5.35 11.82
C GLU A 43 -13.50 -4.05 12.50
N VAL A 44 -13.44 -2.93 11.79
CA VAL A 44 -13.60 -1.60 12.40
C VAL A 44 -14.94 -0.99 12.00
N ASN A 45 -15.78 -0.64 12.97
CA ASN A 45 -17.09 0.00 12.72
C ASN A 45 -16.95 1.50 12.41
N LEU A 46 -16.40 1.81 11.25
CA LEU A 46 -16.18 3.17 10.74
C LEU A 46 -16.65 3.27 9.27
N THR A 47 -16.79 4.50 8.78
CA THR A 47 -17.05 4.75 7.35
C THR A 47 -15.87 4.31 6.48
N VAL A 48 -16.11 4.08 5.19
CA VAL A 48 -15.03 3.71 4.23
C VAL A 48 -13.91 4.76 4.23
N ASN A 49 -14.27 6.04 4.26
CA ASN A 49 -13.32 7.16 4.27
C ASN A 49 -12.43 7.17 5.52
N GLU A 50 -13.01 6.87 6.69
CA GLU A 50 -12.25 6.77 7.94
C GLU A 50 -11.31 5.56 7.94
N ARG A 51 -11.74 4.42 7.40
CA ARG A 51 -10.92 3.21 7.25
C ARG A 51 -9.74 3.43 6.29
N GLU A 52 -9.96 4.14 5.18
CA GLU A 52 -8.90 4.57 4.25
C GLU A 52 -7.92 5.53 4.92
N ASN A 53 -8.41 6.49 5.69
CA ASN A 53 -7.57 7.42 6.44
C ASN A 53 -6.66 6.70 7.44
N LEU A 54 -7.15 5.67 8.14
CA LEU A 54 -6.32 4.85 9.04
C LEU A 54 -5.18 4.16 8.28
N ALA A 55 -5.49 3.46 7.19
CA ALA A 55 -4.48 2.78 6.36
C ALA A 55 -3.44 3.76 5.80
N ILE A 56 -3.87 4.91 5.27
CA ILE A 56 -2.96 5.92 4.73
C ILE A 56 -2.09 6.57 5.81
N ARG A 57 -2.62 6.81 7.02
CA ARG A 57 -1.82 7.36 8.12
C ARG A 57 -0.70 6.40 8.50
N GLU A 58 -0.98 5.12 8.52
CA GLU A 58 0.03 4.10 8.75
C GLU A 58 1.09 4.09 7.65
N CYS A 59 0.67 4.16 6.38
CA CYS A 59 1.58 4.31 5.25
C CYS A 59 2.51 5.53 5.42
N ILE A 60 1.94 6.69 5.73
CA ILE A 60 2.66 7.95 5.91
C ILE A 60 3.75 7.83 6.98
N ILE A 61 3.53 7.07 8.05
CA ILE A 61 4.56 6.84 9.10
C ILE A 61 5.82 6.21 8.49
N PHE A 62 5.70 5.24 7.58
CA PHE A 62 6.86 4.65 6.90
C PHE A 62 7.60 5.67 6.03
N TRP A 63 6.87 6.50 5.29
CA TRP A 63 7.45 7.56 4.47
C TRP A 63 8.15 8.63 5.31
N GLN A 64 7.56 9.01 6.45
CA GLN A 64 8.16 9.93 7.42
C GLN A 64 9.43 9.35 8.04
N ARG A 65 9.45 8.06 8.39
CA ARG A 65 10.65 7.36 8.90
C ARG A 65 11.78 7.35 7.87
N ALA A 66 11.44 7.29 6.58
CA ALA A 66 12.39 7.43 5.47
C ALA A 66 12.79 8.90 5.19
N ARG A 67 12.24 9.87 5.92
CA ARG A 67 12.41 11.32 5.69
C ARG A 67 11.98 11.77 4.29
N LEU A 68 11.00 11.07 3.71
CA LEU A 68 10.49 11.33 2.38
C LEU A 68 9.21 12.18 2.42
N PRO A 69 9.20 13.35 1.76
CA PRO A 69 7.98 14.12 1.59
C PRO A 69 6.90 13.36 0.81
N THR A 70 5.69 13.31 1.36
CA THR A 70 4.52 12.72 0.72
C THR A 70 3.66 13.79 0.04
N LYS A 71 2.72 13.35 -0.80
CA LYS A 71 1.59 14.18 -1.22
C LYS A 71 0.67 14.51 -0.04
N SER A 72 -0.31 15.36 -0.29
CA SER A 72 -1.35 15.66 0.70
C SER A 72 -2.13 14.40 1.09
N LEU A 73 -2.62 14.34 2.33
CA LEU A 73 -3.43 13.22 2.82
C LEU A 73 -4.62 12.91 1.88
N PRO A 74 -5.41 13.90 1.40
CA PRO A 74 -6.47 13.64 0.43
C PRO A 74 -5.99 12.99 -0.88
N ASP A 75 -4.82 13.36 -1.40
CA ASP A 75 -4.28 12.76 -2.62
C ASP A 75 -3.84 11.32 -2.40
N CYS A 76 -3.24 11.02 -1.24
CA CYS A 76 -2.88 9.67 -0.83
C CYS A 76 -4.13 8.79 -0.68
N MET A 77 -5.17 9.31 -0.03
CA MET A 77 -6.46 8.62 0.11
C MET A 77 -7.11 8.35 -1.25
N ARG A 78 -7.10 9.33 -2.17
CA ARG A 78 -7.61 9.14 -3.53
C ARG A 78 -6.89 8.02 -4.26
N LYS A 79 -5.58 7.88 -4.07
CA LYS A 79 -4.80 6.76 -4.64
C LYS A 79 -5.28 5.40 -4.09
N LEU A 80 -5.47 5.28 -2.78
CA LEU A 80 -5.95 4.04 -2.17
C LEU A 80 -7.39 3.71 -2.59
N ALA A 81 -8.27 4.70 -2.61
CA ALA A 81 -9.63 4.56 -3.10
C ALA A 81 -9.67 4.05 -4.56
N ASN A 82 -8.77 4.54 -5.42
CA ASN A 82 -8.64 4.06 -6.79
C ASN A 82 -8.19 2.58 -6.85
N VAL A 83 -7.22 2.17 -6.03
CA VAL A 83 -6.79 0.75 -5.94
C VAL A 83 -7.96 -0.13 -5.51
N TYR A 84 -8.73 0.32 -4.51
CA TYR A 84 -9.93 -0.39 -4.07
C TYR A 84 -11.02 -0.45 -5.14
N GLN A 85 -11.26 0.63 -5.86
CA GLN A 85 -12.25 0.65 -6.94
C GLN A 85 -11.86 -0.32 -8.07
N VAL A 86 -10.60 -0.33 -8.49
CA VAL A 86 -10.08 -1.30 -9.48
C VAL A 86 -10.33 -2.73 -9.01
N TRP A 87 -9.99 -3.04 -7.75
CA TRP A 87 -10.26 -4.35 -7.18
C TRP A 87 -11.75 -4.71 -7.18
N ARG A 88 -12.63 -3.79 -6.76
CA ARG A 88 -14.09 -4.01 -6.74
C ARG A 88 -14.61 -4.34 -8.13
N ASP A 89 -14.11 -3.67 -9.15
CA ASP A 89 -14.52 -3.93 -10.53
C ASP A 89 -13.99 -5.27 -11.05
N LEU A 90 -12.78 -5.67 -10.67
CA LEU A 90 -12.27 -7.02 -10.95
C LEU A 90 -13.13 -8.10 -10.25
N GLN A 91 -13.50 -7.87 -8.99
CA GLN A 91 -14.33 -8.78 -8.20
C GLN A 91 -15.72 -8.98 -8.84
N LYS A 92 -16.38 -7.89 -9.26
CA LYS A 92 -17.67 -7.96 -9.98
C LYS A 92 -17.58 -8.78 -11.27
N ASN A 93 -16.42 -8.75 -11.92
CA ASN A 93 -16.18 -9.43 -13.19
C ASN A 93 -15.43 -10.76 -13.03
N ALA A 94 -15.26 -11.27 -11.81
CA ALA A 94 -14.42 -12.44 -11.53
C ALA A 94 -14.84 -13.72 -12.29
N LYS A 95 -16.13 -13.84 -12.63
CA LYS A 95 -16.68 -15.00 -13.36
C LYS A 95 -16.56 -14.89 -14.89
N LYS A 96 -16.16 -13.73 -15.42
CA LYS A 96 -16.05 -13.53 -16.87
C LYS A 96 -14.81 -14.25 -17.40
N LEU A 97 -15.00 -15.03 -18.46
CA LEU A 97 -13.95 -15.88 -19.02
C LEU A 97 -13.09 -15.18 -20.09
N GLN A 98 -13.49 -13.99 -20.54
CA GLN A 98 -12.79 -13.26 -21.59
C GLN A 98 -11.37 -12.91 -21.14
N ASP A 99 -10.39 -13.10 -22.03
CA ASP A 99 -8.98 -12.93 -21.71
C ASP A 99 -8.62 -11.54 -21.20
N VAL A 100 -9.36 -10.51 -21.62
CA VAL A 100 -9.21 -9.14 -21.09
C VAL A 100 -9.37 -9.08 -19.56
N PHE A 101 -10.29 -9.86 -18.98
CA PHE A 101 -10.47 -9.88 -17.53
C PHE A 101 -9.35 -10.64 -16.84
N LYS A 102 -8.89 -11.76 -17.40
CA LYS A 102 -7.73 -12.50 -16.88
C LYS A 102 -6.47 -11.64 -16.89
N ARG A 103 -6.20 -10.92 -17.98
CA ARG A 103 -5.06 -10.00 -18.09
C ARG A 103 -5.11 -8.90 -17.04
N ARG A 104 -6.27 -8.26 -16.84
CA ARG A 104 -6.43 -7.22 -15.81
C ARG A 104 -6.27 -7.76 -14.38
N GLN A 105 -6.71 -8.99 -14.11
CA GLN A 105 -6.47 -9.64 -12.82
C GLN A 105 -4.99 -9.89 -12.60
N GLN A 106 -4.26 -10.39 -13.61
CA GLN A 106 -2.82 -10.62 -13.52
C GLN A 106 -2.05 -9.31 -13.35
N GLU A 107 -2.41 -8.26 -14.09
CA GLU A 107 -1.82 -6.92 -13.95
C GLU A 107 -2.04 -6.36 -12.54
N PHE A 108 -3.25 -6.53 -11.99
CA PHE A 108 -3.51 -6.14 -10.61
C PHE A 108 -2.64 -6.91 -9.62
N ILE A 109 -2.55 -8.24 -9.74
CA ILE A 109 -1.70 -9.09 -8.88
C ILE A 109 -0.24 -8.67 -8.99
N SER A 110 0.29 -8.45 -10.19
CA SER A 110 1.69 -8.03 -10.38
C SER A 110 1.97 -6.67 -9.77
N ASN A 111 0.96 -5.79 -9.71
CA ASN A 111 1.08 -4.47 -9.11
C ASN A 111 0.99 -4.47 -7.58
N LEU A 112 0.53 -5.55 -6.94
CA LEU A 112 0.44 -5.61 -5.48
C LEU A 112 1.80 -5.53 -4.79
N ASP A 113 2.85 -6.06 -5.44
CA ASP A 113 4.21 -6.05 -4.89
C ASP A 113 4.96 -4.74 -5.21
N ASN A 114 4.38 -3.86 -6.04
CA ASN A 114 4.94 -2.56 -6.36
C ASN A 114 4.76 -1.55 -5.21
N LEU A 115 5.65 -0.55 -5.16
CA LEU A 115 5.59 0.54 -4.19
C LEU A 115 4.24 1.27 -4.22
N PHE A 116 3.63 1.46 -3.06
CA PHE A 116 2.52 2.40 -2.90
C PHE A 116 3.07 3.83 -2.92
N ASP A 117 3.41 4.30 -4.12
CA ASP A 117 4.14 5.57 -4.28
C ASP A 117 3.22 6.77 -3.99
N ILE A 118 3.41 7.37 -2.81
CA ILE A 118 2.77 8.60 -2.37
C ILE A 118 3.75 9.77 -2.28
N ALA A 119 4.92 9.65 -2.90
CA ALA A 119 5.91 10.71 -2.86
C ALA A 119 5.38 11.99 -3.52
N HIS A 120 5.78 13.15 -3.00
CA HIS A 120 5.48 14.43 -3.65
C HIS A 120 6.03 14.45 -5.08
N ALA A 121 5.34 15.08 -6.05
CA ALA A 121 5.74 15.05 -7.47
C ALA A 121 7.17 15.58 -7.69
N VAL A 122 7.59 16.53 -6.86
CA VAL A 122 8.89 17.22 -6.94
C VAL A 122 9.88 16.69 -5.89
N VAL A 123 9.57 15.57 -5.23
CA VAL A 123 10.33 15.05 -4.08
C VAL A 123 11.82 14.90 -4.35
N LEU A 124 12.19 14.34 -5.51
CA LEU A 124 13.59 14.09 -5.84
C LEU A 124 14.39 15.39 -5.98
N GLN A 125 13.77 16.48 -6.44
CA GLN A 125 14.44 17.78 -6.55
C GLN A 125 14.56 18.46 -5.18
N LEU A 126 13.56 18.30 -4.32
CA LEU A 126 13.51 18.94 -2.99
C LEU A 126 14.44 18.28 -1.97
N MET A 127 14.67 16.98 -2.10
CA MET A 127 15.54 16.24 -1.19
C MET A 127 16.98 16.74 -1.30
N LYS A 128 17.66 16.93 -0.17
CA LYS A 128 19.08 17.34 -0.15
C LYS A 128 20.03 16.18 0.14
N ILE A 129 19.49 15.11 0.72
CA ILE A 129 20.24 13.93 1.14
C ILE A 129 20.19 12.92 0.00
N GLU A 130 21.35 12.65 -0.59
CA GLU A 130 21.47 11.77 -1.76
C GLU A 130 21.13 10.33 -1.41
N GLU A 131 21.47 9.88 -0.19
CA GLU A 131 21.14 8.54 0.29
C GLU A 131 19.63 8.30 0.33
N ASP A 132 18.85 9.29 0.78
CA ASP A 132 17.38 9.18 0.84
C ASP A 132 16.80 9.17 -0.60
N ARG A 133 17.40 9.93 -1.53
CA ARG A 133 16.99 9.94 -2.95
C ARG A 133 17.24 8.59 -3.60
N MET A 134 18.44 8.04 -3.43
CA MET A 134 18.80 6.71 -3.92
C MET A 134 17.92 5.63 -3.31
N PHE A 135 17.59 5.74 -2.01
CA PHE A 135 16.65 4.83 -1.37
C PHE A 135 15.29 4.85 -2.05
N LEU A 136 14.69 6.03 -2.26
CA LEU A 136 13.40 6.14 -2.96
C LEU A 136 13.45 5.56 -4.39
N GLN A 137 14.54 5.81 -5.13
CA GLN A 137 14.71 5.23 -6.47
C GLN A 137 14.76 3.70 -6.42
N ARG A 138 15.55 3.12 -5.52
CA ARG A 138 15.60 1.66 -5.34
C ARG A 138 14.26 1.06 -4.92
N GLN A 139 13.51 1.76 -4.07
CA GLN A 139 12.17 1.30 -3.67
C GLN A 139 11.16 1.32 -4.82
N ARG A 140 11.41 2.05 -5.92
CA ARG A 140 10.58 2.02 -7.15
C ARG A 140 10.96 0.90 -8.12
N GLU A 141 12.12 0.29 -7.94
CA GLU A 141 12.58 -0.83 -8.77
C GLU A 141 11.84 -2.13 -8.43
N ALA A 142 11.84 -3.08 -9.37
CA ALA A 142 11.31 -4.41 -9.14
C ALA A 142 12.03 -5.09 -7.97
N GLY A 143 11.27 -5.72 -7.07
CA GLY A 143 11.82 -6.32 -5.84
C GLY A 143 12.12 -5.32 -4.72
N ARG A 144 11.93 -4.02 -4.93
CA ARG A 144 12.05 -2.94 -3.93
C ARG A 144 13.30 -3.06 -3.05
N PRO A 145 14.52 -3.11 -3.63
CA PRO A 145 15.75 -3.30 -2.87
C PRO A 145 16.02 -2.16 -1.88
N GLY A 146 16.70 -2.51 -0.79
CA GLY A 146 17.04 -1.60 0.30
C GLY A 146 16.02 -1.64 1.43
N HIS A 147 16.43 -1.17 2.60
CA HIS A 147 15.63 -1.19 3.81
C HIS A 147 15.74 0.16 4.53
N LEU A 148 14.76 0.45 5.37
CA LEU A 148 14.69 1.55 6.34
C LEU A 148 15.79 1.33 7.39
N GLY A 149 17.04 1.53 6.98
CA GLY A 149 18.22 1.48 7.82
C GLY A 149 18.38 2.80 8.57
N GLY A 150 18.12 2.77 9.88
CA GLY A 150 18.19 3.93 10.75
C GLY A 150 19.59 4.53 10.79
N VAL A 151 19.76 5.68 10.14
CA VAL A 151 20.88 6.56 10.48
C VAL A 151 20.49 7.26 11.78
N ASN A 152 20.79 6.61 12.90
CA ASN A 152 20.92 7.28 14.18
C ASN A 152 22.15 8.20 14.10
N ARG A 153 21.99 9.38 13.48
CA ARG A 153 22.97 10.45 13.65
C ARG A 153 22.62 11.11 14.96
N LYS A 154 23.39 10.77 16.00
CA LYS A 154 23.65 11.70 17.10
C LYS A 154 23.74 13.10 16.48
N ARG A 155 22.87 14.02 16.89
CA ARG A 155 23.08 15.45 16.64
C ARG A 155 24.35 15.82 17.40
N THR A 156 25.50 15.72 16.74
CA THR A 156 26.72 16.38 17.17
C THR A 156 26.84 17.69 16.43
N GLY A 157 26.66 18.79 17.16
CA GLY A 157 27.28 20.09 16.92
C GLY A 157 26.69 20.98 15.83
N LYS A 158 25.90 21.98 16.21
CA LYS A 158 26.40 23.32 16.57
C LYS A 158 25.39 24.04 17.43
#